data_AF-A0A524PEG0-F1
#
_entry.id   AF-A0A524PEG0-F1
#
_cell.length_a   1.000
_cell.length_b   1.000
_cell.length_c   1.000
_cell.angle_alpha   90.00
_cell.angle_beta   90.00
_cell.angle_gamma   90.00
#
_symmetry.space_group_name_H-M   'P 1'
#
loop_
_entity.id
_entity.type
_entity.pdbx_description
1 polymer ?
#
loop_
_entity_poly.entity_id
_entity_poly.type
_entity_poly.pdbx_seq_one_letter_code
_entity_poly.pdbx_strand_id
1 'polypeptide(L)' 'QDGLLAPPVYTRPAEFMGWKVPEILLSGNGPEIEKWRFEQSLERTRRLRPGLISGEE' A
#
# COMPACT_ATOMS: atom_id res chain seq x y z
N GLN A 1 -0.46 -0.34 17.59
CA GLN A 1 -0.20 0.02 16.18
C GLN A 1 0.06 -1.28 15.46
N ASP A 2 -0.73 -1.61 14.43
CA ASP A 2 -1.04 -2.98 13.96
C ASP A 2 0.13 -3.81 13.36
N GLY A 3 1.39 -3.48 13.67
CA GLY A 3 2.56 -4.23 13.17
C GLY A 3 2.79 -4.12 11.66
N LEU A 4 1.93 -3.40 10.93
CA LEU A 4 2.04 -3.26 9.47
C LEU A 4 2.74 -1.97 9.06
N LEU A 5 3.50 -2.05 7.97
CA LEU A 5 4.10 -0.90 7.31
C LEU A 5 3.04 -0.09 6.58
N ALA A 6 3.21 1.24 6.54
CA ALA A 6 2.30 2.11 5.82
C ALA A 6 2.20 1.71 4.32
N PRO A 7 0.99 1.77 3.73
CA PRO A 7 0.80 1.55 2.30
C PRO A 7 1.51 2.64 1.46
N PRO A 8 1.75 2.37 0.18
CA PRO A 8 2.34 3.37 -0.72
C PRO A 8 1.41 4.57 -0.90
N VAL A 9 2.00 5.78 -0.87
CA VAL A 9 1.29 7.05 -0.99
C VAL A 9 1.55 7.64 -2.37
N TYR A 10 0.49 8.04 -3.05
CA TYR A 10 0.53 8.67 -4.36
C TYR A 10 -0.02 10.09 -4.25
N THR A 11 0.53 10.99 -5.05
CA THR A 11 0.08 12.37 -5.17
C THR A 11 0.06 12.78 -6.64
N ARG A 12 -0.48 13.95 -6.94
CA ARG A 12 -0.48 14.50 -8.29
C ARG A 12 0.95 14.84 -8.72
N PRO A 13 1.30 14.69 -10.02
CA PRO A 13 0.47 14.31 -11.16
C PRO A 13 0.21 12.79 -11.29
N ALA A 14 -0.77 12.39 -12.12
CA ALA A 14 -1.15 10.98 -12.30
C ALA A 14 -0.06 10.11 -12.95
N GLU A 15 0.90 10.74 -13.64
CA GLU A 15 2.11 10.10 -14.15
C GLU A 15 3.31 11.00 -13.85
N PHE A 16 4.36 10.41 -13.27
CA PHE A 16 5.58 11.13 -12.94
C PHE A 16 6.80 10.27 -13.29
N MET A 17 7.67 10.75 -14.18
CA MET A 17 8.87 10.02 -14.63
C MET A 17 8.60 8.58 -15.09
N GLY A 18 7.46 8.34 -15.76
CA GLY A 18 7.03 7.00 -16.22
C GLY A 18 6.34 6.14 -15.16
N TRP A 19 6.24 6.63 -13.90
CA TRP A 19 5.48 5.98 -12.84
C TRP A 19 4.03 6.44 -12.89
N LYS A 20 3.11 5.49 -13.08
CA LYS A 20 1.67 5.77 -13.12
C LYS A 20 1.02 5.47 -11.79
N VAL A 21 0.08 6.33 -11.39
CA VAL A 21 -0.80 6.07 -10.25
C VAL A 21 -1.71 4.89 -10.60
N PRO A 22 -1.85 3.88 -9.73
CA PRO A 22 -2.78 2.77 -9.93
C PRO A 22 -4.21 3.24 -10.23
N GLU A 23 -4.85 2.64 -11.23
CA GLU A 23 -6.22 3.00 -11.64
C GLU A 23 -7.23 2.86 -10.50
N ILE A 24 -7.00 1.92 -9.57
CA ILE A 24 -7.82 1.75 -8.37
C ILE A 24 -7.89 3.03 -7.52
N LEU A 25 -6.79 3.79 -7.43
CA LEU A 25 -6.74 5.06 -6.71
C LEU A 25 -7.39 6.21 -7.50
N LEU A 26 -7.56 6.04 -8.80
CA LEU A 26 -8.24 7.00 -9.69
C LEU A 26 -9.74 6.69 -9.84
N SER A 27 -10.17 5.49 -9.50
CA SER A 27 -11.55 5.00 -9.66
C SER A 27 -12.59 5.71 -8.77
N GLY A 28 -12.14 6.36 -7.69
CA GLY A 28 -13.03 6.98 -6.70
C GLY A 28 -13.78 5.99 -5.80
N ASN A 29 -13.52 4.69 -5.91
CA ASN A 29 -14.16 3.66 -5.09
C ASN A 29 -13.46 3.51 -3.73
N GLY A 30 -13.94 4.24 -2.73
CA GLY A 30 -13.36 4.25 -1.37
C GLY A 30 -13.15 2.84 -0.76
N PRO A 31 -14.18 1.96 -0.71
CA PRO A 31 -14.03 0.60 -0.19
C PRO A 31 -12.92 -0.22 -0.87
N GLU A 32 -12.83 -0.16 -2.20
CA GLU A 32 -11.81 -0.88 -2.95
C GLU A 32 -10.41 -0.27 -2.73
N ILE A 33 -10.31 1.05 -2.58
CA ILE A 33 -9.06 1.74 -2.25
C ILE A 33 -8.54 1.31 -0.88
N GLU A 34 -9.40 1.23 0.13
CA GLU A 34 -9.01 0.79 1.47
C GLU A 34 -8.55 -0.67 1.50
N LYS A 35 -9.26 -1.54 0.77
CA LYS A 35 -8.85 -2.93 0.58
C LYS A 35 -7.47 -3.02 -0.08
N TRP A 36 -7.27 -2.28 -1.16
CA TRP A 36 -6.00 -2.24 -1.88
C TRP A 36 -4.86 -1.71 -0.98
N ARG A 37 -5.10 -0.65 -0.20
CA ARG A 37 -4.12 -0.12 0.76
C ARG A 37 -3.73 -1.17 1.80
N PHE A 38 -4.68 -1.91 2.34
CA PHE A 38 -4.41 -2.97 3.31
C PHE A 38 -3.58 -4.10 2.69
N GLU A 39 -3.92 -4.55 1.48
CA GLU A 39 -3.17 -5.57 0.76
C GLU A 39 -1.72 -5.12 0.47
N GLN A 40 -1.52 -3.89 0.02
CA GLN A 40 -0.19 -3.33 -0.23
C GLN A 40 0.63 -3.16 1.05
N SER A 41 -0.01 -2.76 2.14
CA SER A 41 0.62 -2.68 3.47
C SER A 41 1.11 -4.06 3.92
N LEU A 42 0.28 -5.11 3.78
CA LEU A 42 0.64 -6.49 4.08
C LEU A 42 1.80 -6.98 3.21
N GLU A 43 1.73 -6.80 1.89
CA GLU A 43 2.77 -7.23 0.97
C GLU A 43 4.11 -6.55 1.28
N ARG A 44 4.08 -5.23 1.49
CA ARG A 44 5.26 -4.44 1.85
C ARG A 44 5.85 -4.89 3.18
N THR A 45 5.01 -5.20 4.16
CA THR A 45 5.45 -5.72 5.46
C THR A 45 6.09 -7.09 5.30
N ARG A 46 5.47 -8.03 4.58
CA ARG A 46 6.05 -9.35 4.30
C ARG A 46 7.41 -9.26 3.59
N ARG A 47 7.54 -8.34 2.64
CA ARG A 47 8.76 -8.18 1.84
C ARG A 47 9.89 -7.48 2.59
N LEU A 48 9.60 -6.42 3.34
CA LEU A 48 10.62 -5.58 3.97
C LEU A 48 10.90 -5.96 5.43
N ARG A 49 9.88 -6.40 6.15
CA ARG A 49 9.93 -6.71 7.58
C ARG A 49 9.04 -7.92 7.90
N PRO A 50 9.38 -9.12 7.39
CA PRO A 50 8.60 -10.32 7.65
C PRO A 50 8.45 -10.59 9.16
N GLY A 51 9.48 -10.26 9.96
CA GLY A 51 9.47 -10.41 11.43
C GLY A 51 8.36 -9.62 12.14
N LEU A 52 7.82 -8.55 11.54
CA LEU A 52 6.69 -7.82 12.14
C LEU A 52 5.36 -8.60 12.07
N ILE A 53 5.24 -9.55 11.13
CA ILE A 53 4.03 -10.36 10.97
C ILE A 53 4.13 -11.67 11.75
N SER A 54 5.33 -12.26 11.82
CA SER A 54 5.55 -13.52 12.53
C SER A 54 5.63 -13.38 14.06
N GLY A 55 5.67 -12.15 14.60
CA GLY A 55 5.79 -11.93 16.04
C GLY A 55 7.11 -12.42 16.62
N GLU A 56 8.11 -12.64 15.77
CA GLU A 56 9.48 -12.96 16.16
C GLU A 56 10.22 -11.63 16.41
N GLU A 57 10.14 -11.17 17.66
CA GLU A 57 11.28 -10.48 18.28
C GLU A 57 12.37 -11.49 18.65
#